data_AF-A0A6V8I7J9-F1
#
_entry.id   AF-A0A6V8I7J9-F1
#
_cell.length_a   1.000
_cell.length_b   1.000
_cell.length_c   1.000
_cell.angle_alpha   90.00
_cell.angle_beta   90.00
_cell.angle_gamma   90.00
#
_symmetry.space_group_name_H-M   'P 1'
#
loop_
_entity.id
_entity.type
_entity.pdbx_description
1 polymer ?
#
loop_
_entity_poly.entity_id
_entity_poly.type
_entity_poly.pdbx_seq_one_letter_code
_entity_poly.pdbx_strand_id
1 'polypeptide(L)'
;MTEIEKKRQKNIGPRAGQRIPVKVTAEEKEAIELTARQVRLPASTLMRNLALGYSPPSRVDQETFLELFRLRGDLGRIGGLLKLWLVDRPDAVVPNKVVREALVEILERQEQVADLISEMRPLIRR
;
A
#
# COMPACT_ATOMS: atom_id res chain seq x y z
N MET A 1 56.07 -8.69 7.31
CA MET A 1 54.85 -9.32 6.75
C MET A 1 53.70 -8.36 7.05
N THR A 2 53.30 -7.56 6.07
CA THR A 2 52.31 -6.49 6.21
C THR A 2 50.93 -7.01 5.83
N GLU A 3 50.03 -7.04 6.82
CA GLU A 3 48.66 -7.50 6.67
C GLU A 3 47.80 -6.36 6.11
N ILE A 4 47.38 -6.50 4.85
CA ILE A 4 46.55 -5.51 4.16
C ILE A 4 45.09 -5.74 4.56
N GLU A 5 44.57 -4.96 5.49
CA GLU A 5 43.14 -4.91 5.82
C GLU A 5 42.32 -4.46 4.60
N LYS A 6 41.59 -5.41 4.00
CA LYS A 6 40.61 -5.16 2.94
C LYS A 6 39.44 -4.33 3.48
N LYS A 7 39.51 -2.99 3.37
CA LYS A 7 38.35 -2.11 3.57
C LYS A 7 37.29 -2.40 2.50
N ARG A 8 36.16 -2.97 2.91
CA ARG A 8 34.96 -3.13 2.06
C ARG A 8 34.48 -1.76 1.59
N GLN A 9 34.61 -1.47 0.30
CA GLN A 9 34.05 -0.29 -0.35
C GLN A 9 32.52 -0.34 -0.19
N LYS A 10 31.95 0.43 0.75
CA LYS A 10 30.50 0.54 0.91
C LYS A 10 29.98 1.52 -0.15
N ASN A 11 29.04 1.07 -0.97
CA ASN A 11 28.36 1.92 -1.95
C ASN A 11 27.84 3.20 -1.27
N ILE A 12 28.42 4.33 -1.64
CA ILE A 12 28.06 5.65 -1.13
C ILE A 12 26.79 6.06 -1.85
N GLY A 13 25.63 5.82 -1.25
CA GLY A 13 24.37 6.34 -1.76
C GLY A 13 24.38 7.88 -1.77
N PRO A 14 23.53 8.54 -2.58
CA PRO A 14 23.52 10.00 -2.78
C PRO A 14 23.25 10.82 -1.50
N ARG A 15 22.95 10.16 -0.37
CA ARG A 15 22.54 10.76 0.90
C ARG A 15 23.57 10.58 2.02
N ALA A 16 24.83 10.30 1.68
CA ALA A 16 25.89 9.92 2.63
C ALA A 16 26.69 11.10 3.22
N GLY A 17 26.31 12.35 2.95
CA GLY A 17 27.14 13.53 3.26
C GLY A 17 27.25 13.88 4.74
N GLN A 18 26.14 14.14 5.43
CA GLN A 18 26.15 14.71 6.79
C GLN A 18 25.31 13.87 7.76
N ARG A 19 25.87 13.60 8.95
CA ARG A 19 25.20 12.86 10.03
C ARG A 19 24.73 13.81 11.11
N ILE A 20 23.52 13.58 11.62
CA ILE A 20 22.97 14.29 12.78
C ILE A 20 23.04 13.33 13.98
N PRO A 21 23.94 13.55 14.95
CA PRO A 21 23.98 12.76 16.18
C PRO A 21 22.83 13.18 17.10
N VAL A 22 21.94 12.24 17.43
CA VAL A 22 20.85 12.45 18.39
C VAL A 22 21.12 11.59 19.61
N LYS A 23 21.18 12.23 20.80
CA LYS A 23 21.25 11.51 22.06
C LYS A 23 19.83 11.11 22.46
N VAL A 24 19.64 9.83 22.75
CA VAL A 24 18.36 9.25 23.20
C VAL A 24 18.62 8.35 24.39
N THR A 25 17.64 8.25 25.27
CA THR A 25 17.58 7.24 26.32
C THR A 25 17.31 5.85 25.72
N ALA A 26 17.50 4.79 26.51
CA ALA A 26 17.24 3.43 26.06
C ALA A 26 15.75 3.22 25.69
N GLU A 27 14.84 3.79 26.48
CA GLU A 27 13.39 3.74 26.26
C GLU A 27 12.98 4.49 24.99
N GLU A 28 13.49 5.71 24.78
CA GLU A 28 13.22 6.48 23.57
C GLU A 28 13.72 5.77 22.31
N LYS A 29 14.89 5.11 22.39
CA LYS A 29 15.43 4.33 21.29
C LYS A 29 14.50 3.17 20.92
N GLU A 30 14.00 2.43 21.91
CA GLU A 30 13.08 1.32 21.68
C GLU A 30 11.75 1.80 21.09
N ALA A 31 11.19 2.90 21.61
CA ALA A 31 9.98 3.51 21.08
C ALA A 31 10.15 3.96 19.61
N ILE A 32 11.29 4.56 19.27
CA ILE A 32 11.61 4.95 17.89
C ILE A 32 11.74 3.71 16.99
N GLU A 33 12.40 2.64 17.45
CA GLU A 33 12.53 1.40 16.69
C GLU A 33 11.18 0.70 16.46
N LEU A 34 10.31 0.68 17.48
CA LEU A 34 8.95 0.14 17.37
C LEU A 34 8.13 0.93 16.33
N THR A 35 8.15 2.26 16.42
CA THR A 35 7.46 3.14 15.46
C THR A 35 8.02 2.97 14.04
N ALA A 36 9.34 2.86 13.90
CA ALA A 36 10.01 2.60 12.63
C ALA A 36 9.60 1.25 12.01
N ARG A 37 9.52 0.19 12.82
CA ARG A 37 9.01 -1.12 12.40
C ARG A 37 7.54 -1.06 12.00
N GLN A 38 6.74 -0.23 12.69
CA GLN A 38 5.35 -0.02 12.32
C GLN A 38 5.27 0.60 10.91
N VAL A 39 5.94 1.72 10.65
CA VAL A 39 5.85 2.37 9.32
C VAL A 39 6.73 1.70 8.24
N ARG A 40 7.40 0.57 8.54
CA ARG A 40 8.35 -0.12 7.64
C ARG A 40 9.46 0.79 7.09
N LEU A 41 9.87 1.78 7.88
CA LEU A 41 10.97 2.69 7.55
C LEU A 41 12.15 2.41 8.48
N PRO A 42 13.41 2.58 8.02
CA PRO A 42 14.53 2.62 8.95
C PRO A 42 14.40 3.85 9.85
N ALA A 43 14.78 3.72 11.12
CA ALA A 43 14.64 4.75 12.15
C ALA A 43 15.20 6.13 11.70
N SER A 44 16.32 6.14 10.97
CA SER A 44 16.91 7.37 10.42
C SER A 44 16.06 8.04 9.35
N THR A 45 15.32 7.27 8.55
CA THR A 45 14.39 7.81 7.55
C THR A 45 13.11 8.28 8.22
N LEU A 46 12.59 7.55 9.21
CA LEU A 46 11.45 7.99 10.01
C LEU A 46 11.73 9.35 10.66
N MET A 47 12.83 9.47 11.42
CA MET A 47 13.19 10.70 12.11
C MET A 47 13.43 11.86 11.14
N ARG A 48 14.10 11.62 10.00
CA ARG A 48 14.30 12.64 8.98
C ARG A 48 12.97 13.10 8.37
N ASN A 49 12.09 12.17 8.06
CA ASN A 49 10.78 12.49 7.48
C ASN A 49 9.98 13.36 8.46
N LEU A 50 9.91 12.96 9.73
CA LEU A 50 9.27 13.76 10.78
C LEU A 50 9.89 15.15 10.93
N ALA A 51 11.21 15.26 10.93
CA ALA A 51 11.92 16.53 11.03
C ALA A 51 11.75 17.45 9.79
N LEU A 52 11.46 16.88 8.62
CA LEU A 52 11.18 17.61 7.38
C LEU A 52 9.68 17.89 7.18
N GLY A 53 8.83 17.57 8.16
CA GLY A 53 7.37 17.77 8.08
C GLY A 53 6.63 16.72 7.26
N TYR A 54 7.28 15.61 6.90
CA TYR A 54 6.66 14.47 6.24
C TYR A 54 6.04 13.54 7.30
N SER A 55 4.72 13.44 7.31
CA SER A 55 4.01 12.48 8.15
C SER A 55 4.13 11.09 7.53
N PRO A 56 4.69 10.09 8.23
CA PRO A 56 4.69 8.72 7.74
C PRO A 56 3.25 8.25 7.49
N PRO A 57 2.93 7.59 6.37
CA PRO A 57 1.59 7.06 6.15
C PRO A 57 1.26 6.04 7.26
N SER A 58 0.05 6.11 7.81
CA SER A 58 -0.38 5.17 8.85
C SER A 58 -0.44 3.76 8.29
N ARG A 59 -0.07 2.76 9.11
CA ARG A 59 -0.24 1.34 8.77
C ARG A 59 -1.68 1.00 8.39
N VAL A 60 -2.62 1.57 9.14
CA VAL A 60 -4.06 1.32 8.97
C VAL A 60 -4.52 1.78 7.59
N ASP A 61 -4.00 2.91 7.11
CA ASP A 61 -4.36 3.45 5.79
C ASP A 61 -3.85 2.58 4.64
N GLN A 62 -2.65 2.00 4.79
CA GLN A 62 -2.06 1.10 3.77
C GLN A 62 -2.79 -0.24 3.70
N GLU A 63 -3.13 -0.83 4.85
CA GLU A 63 -3.85 -2.11 4.90
C GLU A 63 -5.26 -1.98 4.34
N THR A 64 -5.98 -0.94 4.76
CA THR A 64 -7.33 -0.62 4.26
C THR A 64 -7.32 -0.41 2.74
N PHE A 65 -6.32 0.30 2.20
CA PHE A 65 -6.19 0.48 0.76
C PHE A 65 -5.94 -0.83 0.01
N LEU A 66 -5.10 -1.70 0.55
CA LEU A 66 -4.85 -3.02 -0.05
C LEU A 66 -6.11 -3.89 -0.03
N GLU A 67 -6.89 -3.84 1.04
CA GLU A 67 -8.18 -4.54 1.13
C GLU A 67 -9.19 -4.02 0.11
N LEU A 68 -9.35 -2.69 0.00
CA LEU A 68 -10.22 -2.07 -1.01
C LEU A 68 -9.78 -2.42 -2.43
N PHE A 69 -8.48 -2.45 -2.69
CA PHE A 69 -7.95 -2.83 -4.00
C PHE A 69 -8.24 -4.30 -4.35
N ARG A 70 -8.14 -5.21 -3.36
CA ARG A 70 -8.52 -6.62 -3.52
C ARG A 70 -10.01 -6.77 -3.81
N LEU A 71 -10.86 -6.09 -3.03
CA LEU A 71 -12.30 -6.11 -3.20
C LEU A 71 -12.72 -5.66 -4.62
N ARG A 72 -12.11 -4.58 -5.12
CA ARG A 72 -12.31 -4.12 -6.50
C ARG A 72 -11.90 -5.19 -7.53
N GLY A 73 -10.79 -5.88 -7.30
CA GLY A 73 -10.34 -6.98 -8.15
C GLY A 73 -11.32 -8.16 -8.17
N ASP A 74 -11.88 -8.52 -7.02
CA ASP A 74 -12.85 -9.61 -6.91
C ASP A 74 -14.18 -9.29 -7.60
N LEU A 75 -14.67 -8.05 -7.50
CA LEU A 75 -15.83 -7.59 -8.27
C LEU A 75 -15.59 -7.66 -9.79
N GLY A 76 -14.38 -7.32 -10.25
CA GLY A 76 -13.99 -7.48 -11.66
C GLY A 76 -14.01 -8.95 -12.10
N ARG A 77 -13.54 -9.85 -11.24
CA ARG A 77 -13.55 -11.30 -11.50
C ARG A 77 -14.97 -11.86 -11.54
N ILE A 78 -15.87 -11.42 -10.66
CA ILE A 78 -17.30 -11.80 -10.67
C ILE A 78 -17.96 -11.36 -11.98
N GLY A 79 -17.71 -10.13 -12.44
CA GLY A 79 -18.22 -9.67 -13.74
C GLY A 79 -17.72 -10.52 -14.92
N GLY A 80 -16.44 -10.94 -14.87
CA GLY A 80 -15.86 -11.86 -15.87
C GLY A 80 -16.51 -13.25 -15.85
N LEU A 81 -16.76 -13.80 -14.67
CA LEU A 81 -17.45 -15.09 -14.51
C LEU A 81 -18.91 -15.03 -14.97
N LEU A 82 -19.61 -13.93 -14.66
CA LEU A 82 -20.97 -13.72 -15.14
C LEU A 82 -21.00 -13.66 -16.67
N LYS A 83 -20.06 -12.93 -17.29
CA LYS A 83 -19.92 -12.90 -18.74
C LYS A 83 -19.66 -14.28 -19.34
N LEU A 84 -18.76 -15.05 -18.74
CA LEU A 84 -18.44 -16.41 -19.20
C LEU A 84 -19.65 -17.33 -19.10
N TRP A 85 -20.37 -17.27 -17.99
CA TRP A 85 -21.58 -18.08 -17.76
C TRP A 85 -22.69 -17.79 -18.78
N LEU A 86 -22.85 -16.52 -19.17
CA LEU A 86 -23.79 -16.11 -20.23
C LEU A 86 -23.38 -16.61 -21.62
N VAL A 87 -22.08 -16.71 -21.90
CA VAL A 87 -21.55 -17.24 -23.16
C VAL A 87 -21.67 -18.77 -23.22
N ASP A 88 -21.40 -19.45 -22.11
CA ASP A 88 -21.44 -20.91 -22.00
C ASP A 88 -22.87 -21.49 -22.03
N ARG A 89 -23.88 -20.68 -21.67
CA ARG A 89 -25.30 -21.09 -21.64
C ARG A 89 -26.21 -20.09 -22.36
N PRO A 90 -26.16 -20.04 -23.70
CA PRO A 90 -27.01 -19.14 -24.50
C PRO A 90 -28.52 -19.49 -24.42
N ASP A 91 -28.83 -20.70 -23.97
CA ASP A 91 -30.14 -21.30 -23.76
C ASP A 91 -30.67 -21.12 -22.32
N ALA A 92 -29.89 -20.53 -21.41
CA ALA A 92 -30.36 -20.21 -20.07
C ALA A 92 -31.51 -19.19 -20.14
N VAL A 93 -32.70 -19.60 -19.67
CA VAL A 93 -33.89 -18.74 -19.58
C VAL A 93 -33.76 -17.80 -18.38
N VAL A 94 -32.75 -16.95 -18.38
CA VAL A 94 -32.66 -15.83 -17.44
C VAL A 94 -33.25 -14.60 -18.11
N PRO A 95 -34.23 -13.92 -17.50
CA PRO A 95 -34.71 -12.67 -18.05
C PRO A 95 -33.55 -11.68 -18.19
N ASN A 96 -33.36 -11.13 -19.39
CA ASN A 96 -32.35 -10.09 -19.65
C ASN A 96 -32.43 -8.89 -18.69
N LYS A 97 -33.59 -8.68 -18.06
CA LYS A 97 -33.79 -7.69 -16.99
C LYS A 97 -32.96 -8.02 -15.75
N VAL A 98 -33.00 -9.26 -15.27
CA VAL A 98 -32.30 -9.71 -14.06
C VAL A 98 -30.78 -9.66 -14.24
N VAL A 99 -30.28 -10.11 -15.40
CA VAL A 99 -28.84 -10.05 -15.72
C VAL A 99 -28.34 -8.61 -15.74
N ARG A 100 -29.14 -7.70 -16.32
CA ARG A 100 -28.81 -6.29 -16.42
C ARG A 100 -28.91 -5.56 -15.08
N GLU A 101 -29.90 -5.87 -14.26
CA GLU A 101 -30.01 -5.36 -12.88
C GLU A 101 -28.80 -5.78 -12.05
N ALA A 102 -28.41 -7.07 -12.10
CA ALA A 102 -27.22 -7.56 -11.42
C ALA A 102 -25.93 -6.90 -11.94
N LEU A 103 -25.80 -6.69 -13.25
CA LEU A 103 -24.67 -5.98 -13.84
C LEU A 103 -24.60 -4.53 -13.39
N VAL A 104 -25.74 -3.83 -13.36
CA VAL A 104 -25.81 -2.44 -12.88
C VAL A 104 -25.39 -2.36 -11.42
N GLU A 105 -25.91 -3.23 -10.56
CA GLU A 105 -25.53 -3.26 -9.14
C GLU A 105 -24.03 -3.54 -8.96
N ILE A 106 -23.45 -4.47 -9.73
CA ILE A 106 -22.01 -4.76 -9.68
C ILE A 106 -21.19 -3.55 -10.12
N LEU A 107 -21.61 -2.85 -11.18
CA LEU A 107 -20.90 -1.67 -11.69
C LEU A 107 -20.99 -0.50 -10.70
N GLU A 108 -22.16 -0.25 -10.11
CA GLU A 108 -22.35 0.76 -9.06
C GLU A 108 -21.47 0.47 -7.84
N ARG A 109 -21.40 -0.80 -7.41
CA ARG A 109 -20.51 -1.21 -6.31
C ARG A 109 -19.03 -1.03 -6.67
N GLN A 110 -18.64 -1.29 -7.91
CA GLN A 110 -17.27 -1.05 -8.38
C GLN A 110 -16.90 0.43 -8.39
N GLU A 111 -17.84 1.30 -8.76
CA GLU A 111 -17.67 2.75 -8.76
C GLU A 111 -17.49 3.29 -7.33
N GLN A 112 -18.35 2.87 -6.39
CA GLN A 112 -18.21 3.23 -4.97
C GLN A 112 -16.84 2.85 -4.39
N VAL A 113 -16.33 1.65 -4.70
CA VAL A 113 -15.00 1.22 -4.25
C VAL A 113 -13.89 2.01 -4.96
N ALA A 114 -14.08 2.38 -6.23
CA ALA A 114 -13.11 3.19 -6.96
C ALA A 114 -13.01 4.63 -6.41
N ASP A 115 -14.13 5.22 -6.00
CA ASP A 115 -14.21 6.54 -5.37
C ASP A 115 -13.48 6.54 -4.03
N LEU A 116 -13.77 5.56 -3.16
CA LEU A 116 -13.07 5.37 -1.89
C LEU A 116 -11.55 5.22 -2.09
N ILE A 117 -11.12 4.44 -3.09
CA ILE A 117 -9.70 4.29 -3.44
C ILE A 117 -9.11 5.64 -3.91
N SER A 118 -9.87 6.44 -4.65
CA SER A 118 -9.44 7.76 -5.15
C SER A 118 -9.25 8.76 -4.00
N GLU A 119 -10.17 8.77 -3.04
CA GLU A 119 -10.11 9.60 -1.83
C GLU A 119 -8.94 9.21 -0.91
N MET A 120 -8.64 7.91 -0.79
CA MET A 120 -7.52 7.43 0.03
C MET A 120 -6.15 7.56 -0.64
N ARG A 121 -6.09 7.66 -1.98
CA ARG A 121 -4.84 7.79 -2.75
C ARG A 121 -3.92 8.94 -2.27
N PRO A 122 -4.40 10.17 -1.98
CA PRO A 122 -3.55 11.25 -1.46
C PRO A 122 -3.01 10.98 -0.05
N LEU A 123 -3.64 10.13 0.77
CA LEU A 123 -3.16 9.80 2.12
C LEU A 123 -1.95 8.85 2.09
N ILE A 124 -1.85 8.02 1.05
CA ILE A 124 -0.78 7.01 0.92
C ILE A 124 0.43 7.55 0.15
N ARG A 125 0.22 8.57 -0.70
CA ARG A 125 1.26 9.17 -1.55
C ARG A 125 1.89 10.42 -0.93
N ARG A 126 1.36 10.90 0.19
CA ARG A 126 1.97 11.94 1.03
C ARG A 126 2.95 11.36 2.03
#